data_AF-A0A531JN10-F1
#
_entry.id   AF-A0A531JN10-F1
#
_cell.length_a   1.000
_cell.length_b   1.000
_cell.length_c   1.000
_cell.angle_alpha   90.00
_cell.angle_beta   90.00
_cell.angle_gamma   90.00
#
_symmetry.space_group_name_H-M   'P 1'
#
loop_
_entity.id
_entity.type
_entity.pdbx_description
1 polymer ?
#
loop_
_entity_poly.entity_id
_entity_poly.type
_entity_poly.pdbx_seq_one_letter_code
_entity_poly.pdbx_strand_id
1 'polypeptide(L)'
;AHLNARDTTLVFVSRAPQADIARQKARMGWEIPWFTLTDSFDADFGVDEWHGHNVFIRDGDRVFRTYFINNRGDEQMGGTWNYLDITPLGRQEVWEDSPEGYPQTPAYKWWNWHDSYA
;
A
#
# COMPACT_ATOMS: atom_id res chain seq x y z
N ALA A 1 8.04 -4.43 -5.14
CA ALA A 1 8.33 -4.63 -6.58
C ALA A 1 7.06 -4.43 -7.40
N HIS A 2 6.14 -5.41 -7.50
CA HIS A 2 4.93 -5.28 -8.33
C HIS A 2 4.08 -4.02 -8.04
N LEU A 3 3.79 -3.72 -6.77
CA LEU A 3 3.03 -2.52 -6.42
C LEU A 3 3.75 -1.24 -6.85
N ASN A 4 5.07 -1.17 -6.66
CA ASN A 4 5.86 0.01 -7.00
C ASN A 4 5.90 0.25 -8.51
N ALA A 5 5.86 -0.81 -9.31
CA ALA A 5 5.74 -0.71 -10.76
C ALA A 5 4.39 -0.13 -11.23
N ARG A 6 3.42 -0.02 -10.31
CA ARG A 6 2.10 0.62 -10.49
C ARG A 6 1.95 1.85 -9.59
N ASP A 7 3.05 2.54 -9.34
CA ASP A 7 3.13 3.78 -8.54
C ASP A 7 2.45 3.68 -7.17
N THR A 8 2.38 2.46 -6.62
CA THR A 8 1.73 2.15 -5.35
C THR A 8 2.79 1.65 -4.38
N THR A 9 2.84 2.23 -3.18
CA THR A 9 3.76 1.79 -2.14
C THR A 9 2.99 1.27 -0.94
N LEU A 10 3.24 0.02 -0.57
CA LEU A 10 2.76 -0.57 0.67
C LEU A 10 3.78 -0.32 1.78
N VAL A 11 3.30 0.20 2.91
CA VAL A 11 4.09 0.38 4.13
C VAL A 11 3.30 -0.16 5.31
N PHE A 12 4.01 -0.73 6.29
CA PHE A 12 3.42 -1.09 7.58
C PHE A 12 3.74 -0.02 8.61
N VAL A 13 2.81 0.18 9.52
CA VAL A 13 2.92 1.20 10.54
C VAL A 13 2.32 0.65 11.84
N SER A 14 3.02 0.78 12.96
CA SER A 14 2.53 0.29 14.26
C SER A 14 3.05 1.14 15.42
N ARG A 15 2.42 1.03 16.60
CA ARG A 15 2.89 1.72 17.82
C ARG A 15 4.14 1.10 18.45
N ALA A 16 4.69 0.03 17.88
CA ALA A 16 5.87 -0.62 18.43
C ALA A 16 7.11 0.29 18.29
N PRO A 17 8.02 0.33 19.28
CA PRO A 17 9.28 1.05 19.15
C PRO A 17 10.07 0.60 17.92
N GLN A 18 10.71 1.54 17.23
CA GLN A 18 11.38 1.26 15.95
C GLN A 18 12.49 0.21 16.09
N ALA A 19 13.16 0.15 17.25
CA ALA A 19 14.16 -0.86 17.55
C ALA A 19 13.57 -2.28 17.63
N ASP A 20 12.35 -2.44 18.14
CA ASP A 20 11.65 -3.72 18.20
C ASP A 20 11.21 -4.17 16.81
N ILE A 21 10.69 -3.24 16.00
CA ILE A 21 10.36 -3.47 14.58
C ILE A 21 11.61 -3.93 13.83
N ALA A 22 12.73 -3.20 13.96
CA ALA A 22 13.98 -3.53 13.27
C ALA A 22 14.50 -4.93 13.66
N ARG A 23 14.48 -5.26 14.96
CA ARG A 23 14.85 -6.60 15.44
C ARG A 23 13.96 -7.68 14.83
N GLN A 24 12.64 -7.46 14.78
CA GLN A 24 11.71 -8.43 14.23
C GLN A 24 11.89 -8.60 12.71
N LYS A 25 12.07 -7.50 11.96
CA LYS A 25 12.38 -7.55 10.53
C LYS A 25 13.64 -8.36 10.25
N ALA A 26 14.73 -8.10 10.99
CA ALA A 26 15.99 -8.81 10.84
C ALA A 26 15.84 -10.31 11.14
N ARG A 27 15.10 -10.67 12.19
CA ARG A 27 14.82 -12.08 12.54
C ARG A 27 14.06 -12.81 11.44
N MET A 28 13.11 -12.14 10.78
CA MET A 28 12.23 -12.76 9.79
C MET A 28 12.72 -12.62 8.34
N GLY A 29 13.79 -11.85 8.11
CA GLY A 29 14.27 -11.52 6.76
C GLY A 29 13.27 -10.66 5.98
N TRP A 30 12.53 -9.79 6.67
CA TRP A 30 11.51 -8.95 6.04
C TRP A 30 12.08 -7.61 5.61
N GLU A 31 11.82 -7.23 4.35
CA GLU A 31 12.28 -5.97 3.77
C GLU A 31 11.20 -4.90 3.66
N ILE A 32 9.93 -5.23 3.91
CA ILE A 32 8.81 -4.28 3.84
C ILE A 32 9.09 -3.03 4.70
N PRO A 33 8.85 -1.80 4.19
CA PRO A 33 8.96 -0.60 5.01
C PRO A 33 8.01 -0.70 6.20
N TRP A 34 8.54 -0.59 7.42
CA TRP A 34 7.74 -0.68 8.64
C TRP A 34 8.20 0.39 9.63
N PHE A 35 7.30 1.32 9.93
CA PHE A 35 7.57 2.51 10.72
C PHE A 35 6.81 2.52 12.05
N THR A 36 7.39 3.18 13.04
CA THR A 36 6.73 3.49 14.31
C THR A 36 5.77 4.68 14.15
N LEU A 37 4.56 4.57 14.70
CA LEU A 37 3.65 5.70 14.93
C LEU A 37 4.17 6.59 16.05
N THR A 38 4.19 7.89 15.80
CA THR A 38 4.66 8.90 16.77
C THR A 38 3.54 9.66 17.47
N ASP A 39 2.31 9.58 16.97
CA ASP A 39 1.14 10.33 17.42
C ASP A 39 -0.16 9.51 17.21
N SER A 40 -1.31 10.19 17.17
CA SER A 40 -2.65 9.63 17.03
C SER A 40 -3.06 9.26 15.60
N PHE A 41 -2.14 9.26 14.62
CA PHE A 41 -2.48 9.04 13.21
C PHE A 41 -3.36 7.80 12.98
N ASP A 42 -3.12 6.69 13.67
CA ASP A 42 -3.96 5.50 13.58
C ASP A 42 -5.41 5.75 14.00
N ALA A 43 -5.64 6.42 15.12
CA ALA A 43 -6.96 6.79 15.60
C ALA A 43 -7.63 7.85 14.70
N ASP A 44 -6.89 8.87 14.27
CA ASP A 44 -7.38 9.93 13.39
C ASP A 44 -7.84 9.39 12.03
N PHE A 45 -7.25 8.27 11.58
CA PHE A 45 -7.64 7.55 10.37
C PHE A 45 -8.43 6.26 10.63
N GLY A 46 -9.06 6.14 11.79
CA GLY A 46 -10.11 5.16 12.08
C GLY A 46 -9.65 3.73 12.36
N VAL A 47 -8.34 3.51 12.57
CA VAL A 47 -7.81 2.23 13.04
C VAL A 47 -7.98 2.13 14.55
N ASP A 48 -7.31 3.01 15.31
CA ASP A 48 -7.26 3.08 16.79
C ASP A 48 -6.83 1.76 17.48
N GLU A 49 -7.63 0.71 17.36
CA GLU A 49 -7.36 -0.63 17.85
C GLU A 49 -7.25 -1.65 16.70
N TRP A 50 -6.51 -2.73 16.93
CA TRP A 50 -6.37 -3.86 16.01
C TRP A 50 -5.63 -3.53 14.71
N HIS A 51 -6.26 -3.77 13.56
CA HIS A 51 -5.65 -3.65 12.23
C HIS A 51 -6.66 -3.08 11.23
N GLY A 52 -6.12 -2.39 10.22
CA GLY A 52 -6.86 -1.83 9.11
C GLY A 52 -5.92 -1.27 8.04
N HIS A 53 -6.44 -1.14 6.83
CA HIS A 53 -5.72 -0.61 5.68
C HIS A 53 -6.32 0.72 5.25
N ASN A 54 -5.51 1.78 5.32
CA ASN A 54 -5.82 3.08 4.75
C ASN A 54 -5.09 3.23 3.41
N VAL A 55 -5.77 3.80 2.42
CA VAL A 55 -5.16 4.19 1.14
C VAL A 55 -5.17 5.70 1.03
N PHE A 56 -4.02 6.24 0.66
CA PHE A 56 -3.84 7.67 0.45
C PHE A 56 -3.31 7.93 -0.96
N ILE A 57 -3.75 9.03 -1.56
CA ILE A 57 -3.15 9.61 -2.76
C ILE A 57 -2.74 11.05 -2.48
N ARG A 58 -1.58 11.43 -3.01
CA ARG A 58 -1.07 12.79 -2.95
C ARG A 58 -1.29 13.47 -4.29
N ASP A 59 -1.88 14.66 -4.25
CA ASP A 59 -2.00 15.56 -5.40
C ASP A 59 -1.44 16.93 -5.01
N GLY A 60 -0.28 17.28 -5.58
CA GLY A 60 0.52 18.44 -5.18
C GLY A 60 0.90 18.40 -3.69
N ASP A 61 0.39 19.36 -2.92
CA ASP A 61 0.60 19.45 -1.47
C ASP A 61 -0.53 18.86 -0.63
N ARG A 62 -1.56 18.30 -1.28
CA ARG A 62 -2.74 17.73 -0.61
C ARG A 62 -2.63 16.22 -0.57
N VAL A 63 -3.07 15.64 0.54
CA VAL A 63 -3.19 14.20 0.72
C VAL A 63 -4.65 13.86 0.97
N PHE A 64 -5.17 12.88 0.24
CA PHE A 64 -6.55 12.42 0.34
C PHE A 64 -6.56 10.97 0.79
N ARG A 65 -7.39 10.65 1.79
CA ARG A 65 -7.71 9.26 2.12
C ARG A 65 -8.83 8.79 1.20
N THR A 66 -8.56 7.80 0.36
CA THR A 66 -9.50 7.35 -0.68
C THR A 66 -10.16 6.03 -0.35
N TYR A 67 -9.57 5.25 0.56
CA TYR A 67 -10.12 3.96 0.96
C TYR A 67 -9.75 3.64 2.40
N PHE A 68 -10.66 2.96 3.11
CA PHE A 68 -10.40 2.39 4.42
C PHE A 68 -11.16 1.07 4.57
N ILE A 69 -10.46 0.05 5.03
CA ILE A 69 -11.05 -1.26 5.37
C ILE A 69 -10.40 -1.78 6.66
N ASN A 70 -11.20 -2.42 7.51
CA ASN A 70 -10.75 -3.01 8.78
C ASN A 70 -11.59 -4.24 9.12
N ASN A 71 -11.31 -4.84 10.28
CA ASN A 71 -11.99 -6.04 10.77
C ASN A 71 -11.91 -7.14 9.70
N ARG A 72 -12.87 -8.06 9.62
CA ARG A 72 -12.87 -9.14 8.61
C ARG A 72 -12.79 -8.70 7.15
N GLY A 73 -13.04 -7.42 6.85
CA GLY A 73 -12.84 -6.92 5.49
C GLY A 73 -11.38 -6.97 5.07
N ASP A 74 -10.45 -6.74 6.01
CA ASP A 74 -9.03 -6.67 5.70
C ASP A 74 -8.34 -8.04 5.62
N GLU A 75 -9.01 -9.12 6.03
CA GLU A 75 -8.56 -10.51 5.84
C GLU A 75 -8.38 -10.86 4.35
N GLN A 76 -9.03 -10.13 3.45
CA GLN A 76 -8.87 -10.26 1.99
C GLN A 76 -7.58 -9.60 1.48
N MET A 77 -6.92 -8.76 2.28
CA MET A 77 -5.69 -8.06 1.87
C MET A 77 -4.49 -9.01 1.90
N GLY A 78 -3.47 -8.72 1.07
CA GLY A 78 -2.23 -9.52 1.01
C GLY A 78 -1.79 -9.89 -0.40
N GLY A 79 -2.71 -9.91 -1.36
CA GLY A 79 -2.40 -10.06 -2.78
C GLY A 79 -2.12 -8.71 -3.45
N THR A 80 -1.19 -8.68 -4.42
CA THR A 80 -0.90 -7.50 -5.25
C THR A 80 -2.19 -6.94 -5.86
N TRP A 81 -3.07 -7.79 -6.38
CA TRP A 81 -4.33 -7.37 -7.00
C TRP A 81 -5.27 -6.68 -6.03
N ASN A 82 -5.44 -7.24 -4.84
CA ASN A 82 -6.33 -6.67 -3.85
C ASN A 82 -5.87 -5.27 -3.42
N TYR A 83 -4.55 -5.03 -3.35
CA TYR A 83 -4.02 -3.70 -3.10
C TYR A 83 -4.23 -2.74 -4.28
N LEU A 84 -3.95 -3.17 -5.51
CA LEU A 84 -4.13 -2.30 -6.69
C LEU A 84 -5.60 -1.91 -6.88
N ASP A 85 -6.52 -2.85 -6.68
CA ASP A 85 -7.96 -2.66 -6.90
C ASP A 85 -8.59 -1.62 -5.97
N ILE A 86 -8.00 -1.38 -4.80
CA ILE A 86 -8.48 -0.36 -3.85
C ILE A 86 -7.73 0.97 -3.96
N THR A 87 -6.67 1.03 -4.77
CA THR A 87 -5.88 2.24 -4.97
C THR A 87 -6.46 3.10 -6.09
N PRO A 88 -6.35 4.44 -6.01
CA PRO A 88 -6.92 5.30 -7.04
C PRO A 88 -6.32 5.07 -8.42
N LEU A 89 -5.07 4.63 -8.53
CA LEU A 89 -4.41 4.35 -9.81
C LEU A 89 -4.79 2.99 -10.42
N GLY A 90 -5.55 2.16 -9.69
CA GLY A 90 -5.96 0.85 -10.17
C GLY A 90 -4.77 -0.06 -10.52
N ARG A 91 -4.99 -0.97 -11.47
CA ARG A 91 -3.92 -1.84 -11.98
C ARG A 91 -3.14 -1.20 -13.10
N GLN A 92 -3.51 0.00 -13.57
CA GLN A 92 -2.92 0.73 -14.68
C GLN A 92 -2.91 -0.11 -15.97
N GLU A 93 -4.02 -0.80 -16.27
CA GLU A 93 -4.15 -1.64 -17.46
C GLU A 93 -5.08 -1.01 -18.49
N VAL A 94 -4.78 -1.14 -19.79
CA VAL A 94 -5.54 -0.49 -20.88
C VAL A 94 -7.03 -0.83 -20.97
N TRP A 95 -7.49 -1.87 -20.29
CA TRP A 95 -8.92 -2.21 -20.23
C TRP A 95 -9.66 -1.44 -19.14
N GLU A 96 -8.93 -0.86 -18.17
CA GLU A 96 -9.51 -0.10 -17.08
C GLU A 96 -10.02 1.25 -17.60
N ASP A 97 -11.23 1.62 -17.19
CA ASP A 97 -11.77 2.95 -17.43
C ASP A 97 -11.16 3.93 -16.42
N SER A 98 -10.03 4.52 -16.81
CA SER A 98 -9.24 5.43 -15.97
C SER A 98 -9.37 6.89 -16.45
N PRO A 99 -9.25 7.88 -15.55
CA PRO A 99 -9.21 9.29 -15.94
C PRO A 99 -8.13 9.60 -16.98
N GLU A 100 -8.37 10.63 -17.80
CA GLU A 100 -7.38 11.10 -18.77
C GLU A 100 -6.04 11.43 -18.10
N GLY A 101 -4.94 10.96 -18.70
CA GLY A 101 -3.58 11.17 -18.20
C GLY A 101 -3.11 10.15 -17.16
N TYR A 102 -3.96 9.23 -16.70
CA TYR A 102 -3.51 8.14 -15.84
C TYR A 102 -2.58 7.19 -16.61
N PRO A 103 -1.49 6.71 -15.97
CA PRO A 103 -0.60 5.75 -16.60
C PRO A 103 -1.38 4.45 -16.88
N GLN A 104 -1.29 3.95 -18.11
CA GLN A 104 -1.84 2.65 -18.49
C GLN A 104 -0.89 1.91 -19.42
N THR A 105 -0.75 0.61 -19.21
CA THR A 105 0.06 -0.30 -20.04
C THR A 105 -0.76 -1.54 -20.43
N PRO A 106 -0.36 -2.31 -21.46
CA PRO A 106 -1.07 -3.55 -21.81
C PRO A 106 -1.20 -4.51 -20.62
N ALA A 107 -2.34 -5.20 -20.54
CA ALA A 107 -2.62 -6.16 -19.48
C ALA A 107 -1.56 -7.27 -19.44
N TYR A 108 -1.17 -7.69 -18.23
CA TYR A 108 -0.24 -8.79 -18.01
C TYR A 108 1.18 -8.61 -18.59
N LYS A 109 1.57 -7.40 -18.99
CA LYS A 109 2.90 -7.10 -19.56
C LYS A 109 3.87 -6.41 -18.61
N TRP A 110 3.38 -5.94 -17.48
CA TRP A 110 4.12 -5.10 -16.53
C TRP A 110 4.65 -5.89 -15.33
N TRP A 111 4.10 -7.07 -15.04
CA TRP A 111 4.66 -7.94 -14.01
C TRP A 111 5.98 -8.53 -14.52
N ASN A 112 6.98 -8.60 -13.66
CA ASN A 112 8.30 -9.09 -14.02
C ASN A 112 8.92 -9.84 -12.83
N TRP A 113 10.04 -10.49 -13.07
CA TRP A 113 10.89 -11.01 -12.01
C TRP A 113 11.29 -9.87 -11.06
N HIS A 114 11.43 -10.19 -9.78
CA HIS A 114 11.64 -9.21 -8.70
C HIS A 114 12.82 -8.25 -8.97
N ASP A 115 13.86 -8.74 -9.64
CA ASP A 115 15.12 -8.06 -9.97
C ASP A 115 15.13 -7.42 -11.37
N SER A 116 14.04 -7.54 -12.13
CA SER A 116 13.92 -7.09 -13.52
C SER A 116 13.00 -5.88 -13.68
N TYR A 117 12.66 -5.20 -12.58
CA TYR A 117 11.96 -3.93 -12.58
C TYR A 117 12.92 -2.79 -12.96
N ALA A 118 12.46 -1.87 -13.80
CA ALA A 118 13.20 -0.68 -14.20
C ALA A 118 13.24 0.38 -13.09
#